data_AF-A0A847QQB9-F1
#
_entry.id   AF-A0A847QQB9-F1
#
_cell.length_a   1.000
_cell.length_b   1.000
_cell.length_c   1.000
_cell.angle_alpha   90.00
_cell.angle_beta   90.00
_cell.angle_gamma   90.00
#
_symmetry.space_group_name_H-M   'P 1'
#
loop_
_entity.id
_entity.type
_entity.pdbx_description
1 polymer ?
#
loop_
_entity_poly.entity_id
_entity_poly.type
_entity_poly.pdbx_seq_one_letter_code
_entity_poly.pdbx_strand_id
1 'polypeptide(L)' 'MDKIYPRCAICDQIPTKGLFDGFRLNGRFICSVCEKRIITAESGDMEYLKNMRNIRFILYPHPRTITAKQPASVKK' A
#
# COMPACT_ATOMS: atom_id res chain seq x y z
N MET A 1 21.57 -5.54 0.76
CA MET A 1 21.39 -4.13 0.36
C MET A 1 20.07 -3.66 0.95
N ASP A 2 20.13 -2.99 2.10
CA ASP A 2 18.94 -2.47 2.76
C ASP A 2 18.35 -1.31 1.95
N LYS A 3 17.03 -1.30 1.78
CA LYS A 3 16.32 -0.17 1.17
C LYS A 3 16.37 1.00 2.16
N ILE A 4 17.38 1.86 2.03
CA ILE A 4 17.59 3.03 2.93
C ILE A 4 16.44 4.04 2.80
N TYR A 5 15.80 4.12 1.63
CA TYR A 5 14.73 5.09 1.38
C TYR A 5 13.34 4.53 1.71
N PRO A 6 12.48 5.31 2.40
CA PRO A 6 11.09 4.92 2.61
C PRO A 6 10.37 4.81 1.27
N ARG A 7 9.49 3.82 1.12
CA ARG A 7 8.58 3.71 -0.02
C ARG A 7 7.15 3.79 0.45
N CYS A 8 6.33 4.49 -0.31
CA CYS A 8 4.89 4.55 -0.06
C CYS A 8 4.26 3.17 -0.29
N ALA A 9 3.47 2.70 0.67
CA ALA A 9 2.77 1.41 0.60
C ALA A 9 1.67 1.36 -0.49
N ILE A 10 1.27 2.51 -1.03
CA ILE A 10 0.22 2.62 -2.06
C ILE A 10 0.82 2.71 -3.47
N CYS A 11 1.85 3.54 -3.69
CA CYS A 11 2.41 3.79 -5.03
C CYS A 11 3.82 3.23 -5.26
N ASP A 12 4.45 2.63 -4.24
CA ASP A 12 5.84 2.14 -4.22
C ASP A 12 6.92 3.19 -4.58
N GLN A 13 6.54 4.47 -4.70
CA GLN A 13 7.47 5.56 -4.96
C GLN A 13 8.23 5.98 -3.70
N ILE A 14 9.45 6.47 -3.90
CA ILE A 14 10.21 7.16 -2.85
C ILE A 14 9.64 8.58 -2.73
N PRO A 15 9.16 9.00 -1.54
CA PRO A 15 8.62 10.33 -1.33
C PRO A 15 9.68 11.41 -1.46
N THR A 16 9.32 12.55 -2.03
CA THR A 16 10.24 13.68 -2.27
C THR A 16 10.79 14.26 -0.96
N LYS A 17 10.00 14.27 0.12
CA LYS A 17 10.42 14.77 1.44
C LYS A 17 10.93 13.66 2.38
N GLY A 18 11.22 12.46 1.85
CA GLY A 18 11.73 11.34 2.65
C GLY A 18 10.76 10.92 3.76
N LEU A 19 11.30 10.68 4.97
CA LEU A 19 10.52 10.26 6.14
C LEU A 19 9.60 11.35 6.70
N PHE A 20 9.82 12.61 6.34
CA PHE A 20 8.97 13.75 6.72
C PHE A 20 7.82 14.01 5.74
N ASP A 21 7.64 13.13 4.74
CA ASP A 21 6.50 13.19 3.82
C ASP A 21 5.33 12.35 4.35
N GLY A 22 4.10 12.81 4.12
CA GLY A 22 2.89 12.04 4.42
C GLY A 22 2.76 11.52 5.85
N PHE A 23 2.32 10.26 6.02
CA PHE A 23 2.00 9.67 7.32
C PHE A 23 2.30 8.16 7.42
N ARG A 24 2.18 7.60 8.63
CA ARG A 24 2.30 6.15 8.87
C ARG A 24 0.97 5.54 9.27
N LEU A 25 0.66 4.36 8.73
CA LEU A 25 -0.52 3.57 9.05
C LEU A 25 -0.11 2.11 9.25
N ASN A 26 -0.38 1.54 10.44
CA ASN A 26 0.01 0.18 10.81
C ASN A 26 1.50 -0.13 10.51
N GLY A 27 2.40 0.79 10.88
CA GLY A 27 3.84 0.67 10.63
C GLY A 27 4.28 0.85 9.17
N ARG A 28 3.35 1.02 8.22
CA ARG A 28 3.64 1.26 6.80
C ARG A 28 3.57 2.75 6.49
N PHE A 29 4.41 3.20 5.56
CA PHE A 29 4.52 4.60 5.16
C PHE A 29 3.62 4.93 3.97
N ILE A 30 2.95 6.09 3.99
CA ILE A 30 2.10 6.61 2.91
C ILE A 30 2.56 8.04 2.60
N CYS A 31 2.97 8.32 1.35
CA CYS A 31 3.44 9.66 0.97
C CYS A 31 2.30 10.69 0.91
N SER A 32 2.63 11.99 0.97
CA SER A 32 1.63 13.08 0.99
C SER A 32 0.75 13.13 -0.26
N VAL A 33 1.25 12.67 -1.41
CA VAL A 33 0.45 12.58 -2.65
C VAL A 33 -0.67 11.55 -2.48
N CYS A 34 -0.37 10.38 -1.89
CA CYS A 34 -1.38 9.36 -1.63
C CYS A 34 -2.29 9.75 -0.47
N GLU A 35 -1.75 10.42 0.55
CA GLU A 35 -2.55 11.02 1.63
C GLU A 35 -3.59 12.00 1.07
N LYS A 36 -3.17 12.96 0.23
CA LYS A 36 -4.07 13.92 -0.38
C LYS A 36 -5.19 13.22 -1.15
N ARG A 37 -4.84 12.21 -1.95
CA ARG A 37 -5.83 11.38 -2.68
C ARG A 37 -6.83 10.69 -1.75
N ILE A 38 -6.40 10.24 -0.57
CA ILE A 38 -7.27 9.61 0.43
C ILE A 38 -8.24 10.64 1.01
N ILE A 39 -7.74 11.79 1.46
CA ILE A 39 -8.56 12.79 2.18
C ILE A 39 -9.47 13.60 1.28
N THR A 40 -9.17 13.71 -0.02
CA THR A 40 -10.00 14.44 -0.99
C THR A 40 -10.88 13.56 -1.86
N ALA A 41 -10.90 12.23 -1.65
CA ALA A 41 -11.74 11.34 -2.45
C ALA A 41 -13.21 11.44 -2.01
N GLU A 42 -14.11 11.68 -2.97
CA GLU A 42 -15.55 11.76 -2.70
C GLU A 42 -16.19 10.37 -2.60
N SER A 43 -17.19 10.23 -1.73
CA SER A 43 -17.94 8.98 -1.60
C SER A 43 -18.71 8.69 -2.88
N GLY A 44 -18.46 7.53 -3.48
CA GLY A 44 -19.05 7.12 -4.76
C GLY A 44 -18.03 7.05 -5.88
N ASP A 45 -16.87 7.71 -5.73
CA ASP A 45 -15.84 7.70 -6.75
C ASP A 45 -15.00 6.42 -6.73
N MET A 46 -14.50 6.05 -7.91
CA MET A 46 -13.57 4.93 -8.07
C MET A 46 -12.28 5.11 -7.26
N GLU A 47 -11.85 6.36 -7.06
CA GLU A 47 -10.68 6.69 -6.23
C GLU A 47 -10.94 6.38 -4.75
N TYR A 48 -12.14 6.69 -4.24
CA TYR A 48 -12.55 6.33 -2.87
C TYR A 48 -12.54 4.81 -2.67
N LEU A 49 -13.15 4.05 -3.60
CA LEU A 49 -13.15 2.58 -3.55
C LEU A 49 -11.74 1.98 -3.63
N LYS A 50 -10.83 2.60 -4.41
CA LYS A 50 -9.43 2.20 -4.49
C LYS A 50 -8.70 2.47 -3.17
N ASN A 51 -8.91 3.66 -2.58
CA ASN A 51 -8.31 4.04 -1.31
C ASN A 51 -8.80 3.14 -0.17
N MET A 52 -10.09 2.82 -0.11
CA MET A 52 -10.64 1.85 0.85
C MET A 52 -9.96 0.48 0.75
N ARG A 53 -9.79 -0.06 -0.47
CA ARG A 53 -9.10 -1.34 -0.67
C ARG A 53 -7.66 -1.27 -0.16
N ASN A 54 -6.91 -0.23 -0.53
CA ASN A 54 -5.52 -0.05 -0.10
C ASN A 54 -5.41 0.03 1.43
N ILE A 55 -6.24 0.85 2.08
CA ILE A 55 -6.25 1.03 3.54
C ILE A 55 -6.62 -0.30 4.22
N ARG A 56 -7.60 -1.04 3.70
CA ARG A 56 -7.98 -2.35 4.23
C ARG A 56 -6.82 -3.34 4.16
N PHE A 57 -6.08 -3.38 3.06
CA PHE A 57 -4.88 -4.24 2.94
C PHE A 57 -3.75 -3.83 3.90
N ILE A 58 -3.62 -2.54 4.21
CA ILE A 58 -2.62 -2.04 5.15
C ILE A 58 -2.99 -2.38 6.61
N LEU A 59 -4.26 -2.21 6.98
CA LEU A 59 -4.75 -2.44 8.34
C LEU A 59 -4.95 -3.92 8.66
N TYR A 60 -5.46 -4.68 7.70
CA TYR A 60 -5.79 -6.10 7.85
C TYR A 60 -5.02 -6.92 6.81
N PRO A 61 -3.67 -6.94 6.88
CA PRO A 61 -2.89 -7.80 6.00
C PRO A 61 -3.35 -9.23 6.26
N HIS A 62 -3.84 -9.90 5.22
CA HIS A 62 -4.26 -11.28 5.34
C HIS A 62 -3.09 -12.08 5.93
N PRO A 63 -3.30 -12.90 6.97
CA PRO A 63 -2.24 -13.75 7.49
C PRO A 63 -1.74 -14.59 6.33
N ARG A 64 -0.49 -14.34 5.90
CA ARG A 64 0.19 -15.21 4.95
C ARG A 64 0.29 -16.55 5.67
N THR A 65 -0.56 -17.50 5.31
CA THR A 65 -0.35 -18.91 5.63
C THR A 65 1.03 -19.27 5.08
N ILE A 66 2.00 -19.39 5.98
CA ILE A 66 3.29 -19.99 5.66
C ILE A 66 2.97 -21.46 5.36
N THR A 67 3.24 -21.89 4.12
CA THR A 67 3.11 -23.25 3.54
C THR A 67 1.74 -23.73 3.05
N ALA A 68 1.55 -23.72 1.72
CA ALA A 68 1.33 -24.92 0.92
C ALA A 68 1.62 -24.59 -0.56
N LYS A 69 2.38 -25.47 -1.22
CA LYS A 69 2.95 -25.34 -2.56
C LYS A 69 1.92 -24.86 -3.60
N GLN A 70 2.28 -23.88 -4.44
CA GLN A 70 1.64 -23.72 -5.75
C GLN A 70 1.96 -24.97 -6.58
N PRO A 71 0.98 -25.72 -7.11
CA PRO A 71 1.29 -26.68 -8.16
C PRO A 71 1.72 -25.88 -9.40
N ALA A 72 2.87 -26.25 -9.95
CA ALA A 72 3.32 -25.76 -11.25
C ALA A 72 2.23 -26.02 -12.29
N SER A 73 1.87 -24.97 -13.04
CA SER A 73 0.94 -25.05 -14.15
C SER A 73 1.46 -26.07 -15.18
N VAL A 74 0.73 -27.18 -15.33
CA VAL A 74 0.89 -28.12 -16.44
C VAL A 74 0.47 -27.38 -17.71
N LYS A 75 1.43 -27.07 -18.58
CA LYS A 75 1.14 -26.66 -19.95
C LYS A 75 0.61 -27.89 -20.69
N LYS A 76 -0.61 -27.79 -21.22
CA LYS A 76 -1.15 -28.70 -22.24
C LYS A 76 -0.50 -28.43 -23.58
#